data_AF-A0A1W9WD43-F1
#
_entry.id   AF-A0A1W9WD43-F1
#
_cell.length_a   1.000
_cell.length_b   1.000
_cell.length_c   1.000
_cell.angle_alpha   90.00
_cell.angle_beta   90.00
_cell.angle_gamma   90.00
#
_symmetry.space_group_name_H-M   'P 1'
#
loop_
_entity.id
_entity.type
_entity.pdbx_description
1 polymer ?
#
loop_
_entity_poly.entity_id
_entity_poly.type
_entity_poly.pdbx_seq_one_letter_code
_entity_poly.pdbx_strand_id
1 'polypeptide(L)'
;MPKIKSRQTNNLIRVFPLVALIWMAFAIRLFQLDTQSLWYDEGITWYLSQFSMPELIRWTAADIQPPFYYLIVWLSTHFFGDSEFALRFPSVIFGILAVPLMWRLGRLTMPSSAFLAAWLTVFAPTLIYYSQEARMYTLLVCQSCFASYLVLKIAGANNCPPSPYHFKGMNWSVVAYTIVMASALYTHYFSVFLLIVHAIYLCRRRSGWIILGSIFLCFSPWLPVLFARFGDDPSYWTGSLKLNEIMLDVWISFTVGGKREMIFEADGQWLAAIFGMVFVGCLVRFVQKQNLLYPCKLRVCDSLRVNSNLLFLLAWLIIPIGLIYHGGRIGKF
;
A
#
# COMPACT_ATOMS: atom_id res chain seq x y z
N MET A 1 -37.84 17.97 19.25
CA MET A 1 -36.98 16.99 18.53
C MET A 1 -36.22 17.62 17.33
N PRO A 2 -35.15 18.43 17.51
CA PRO A 2 -34.39 19.01 16.39
C PRO A 2 -32.98 18.41 16.16
N LYS A 3 -32.42 17.63 17.11
CA LYS A 3 -31.01 17.20 17.08
C LYS A 3 -30.67 16.11 16.04
N ILE A 4 -31.66 15.42 15.48
CA ILE A 4 -31.42 14.30 14.54
C ILE A 4 -31.18 14.83 13.12
N LYS A 5 -31.92 15.84 12.67
CA LYS A 5 -31.76 16.43 11.32
C LYS A 5 -30.41 17.13 11.14
N SER A 6 -29.91 17.86 12.15
CA SER A 6 -28.62 18.58 12.03
C SER A 6 -27.38 17.66 11.99
N ARG A 7 -27.49 16.44 12.54
CA ARG A 7 -26.39 15.46 12.52
C ARG A 7 -26.29 14.74 11.16
N GLN A 8 -27.41 14.55 10.47
CA GLN A 8 -27.46 13.95 9.14
C GLN A 8 -26.94 14.90 8.04
N THR A 9 -27.34 16.18 8.06
CA THR A 9 -26.82 17.18 7.11
C THR A 9 -25.31 17.39 7.24
N ASN A 10 -24.77 17.39 8.47
CA ASN A 10 -23.33 17.49 8.72
C ASN A 10 -22.52 16.26 8.23
N ASN A 11 -23.14 15.09 8.15
CA ASN A 11 -22.49 13.90 7.60
C ASN A 11 -22.51 13.91 6.06
N LEU A 12 -23.61 14.34 5.43
CA LEU A 12 -23.72 14.45 3.97
C LEU A 12 -22.70 15.44 3.38
N ILE A 13 -22.53 16.61 4.00
CA ILE A 13 -21.54 17.62 3.59
C ILE A 13 -20.09 17.09 3.69
N ARG A 14 -19.82 16.15 4.60
CA ARG A 14 -18.48 15.54 4.75
C ARG A 14 -18.21 14.39 3.78
N VAL A 15 -19.26 13.73 3.28
CA VAL A 15 -19.13 12.59 2.35
C VAL A 15 -19.05 13.07 0.90
N PHE A 16 -19.75 14.15 0.55
CA PHE A 16 -19.77 14.67 -0.82
C PHE A 16 -18.37 14.98 -1.39
N PRO A 17 -17.46 15.66 -0.67
CA PRO A 17 -16.11 15.90 -1.18
C PRO A 17 -15.32 14.62 -1.43
N LEU A 18 -15.50 13.59 -0.59
CA LEU A 18 -14.81 12.30 -0.78
C LEU A 18 -15.37 11.56 -1.99
N VAL A 19 -16.70 11.57 -2.19
CA VAL A 19 -17.34 11.00 -3.36
C VAL A 19 -16.86 11.70 -4.64
N ALA A 20 -16.72 13.03 -4.62
CA ALA A 20 -16.15 13.78 -5.72
C ALA A 20 -14.69 13.36 -6.01
N LEU A 21 -13.85 13.16 -4.98
CA LEU A 21 -12.49 12.64 -5.15
C LEU A 21 -12.47 11.24 -5.75
N ILE A 22 -13.39 10.36 -5.36
CA ILE A 22 -13.50 9.00 -5.93
C ILE A 22 -13.90 9.06 -7.41
N TRP A 23 -14.87 9.89 -7.77
CA TRP A 23 -15.27 10.10 -9.16
C TRP A 23 -14.15 10.72 -10.01
N MET A 24 -13.39 11.64 -9.44
CA MET A 24 -12.24 12.21 -10.12
C MET A 24 -11.11 11.19 -10.29
N ALA A 25 -10.86 10.35 -9.28
CA ALA A 25 -9.93 9.23 -9.40
C ALA A 25 -10.35 8.24 -10.48
N PHE A 26 -11.65 7.94 -10.56
CA PHE A 26 -12.22 7.12 -11.62
C PHE A 26 -11.99 7.76 -12.99
N ALA A 27 -12.40 9.02 -13.19
CA ALA A 27 -12.24 9.71 -14.47
C ALA A 27 -10.78 9.77 -14.93
N ILE A 28 -9.86 10.13 -14.04
CA ILE A 28 -8.43 10.23 -14.35
C ILE A 28 -7.85 8.85 -14.71
N ARG A 29 -8.18 7.80 -13.95
CA ARG A 29 -7.56 6.48 -14.13
C ARG A 29 -8.14 5.71 -15.31
N LEU A 30 -9.40 5.95 -15.69
CA LEU A 30 -10.00 5.34 -16.89
C LEU A 30 -9.69 6.11 -18.17
N PHE A 31 -9.25 7.36 -18.09
CA PHE A 31 -9.00 8.17 -19.27
C PHE A 31 -7.96 7.48 -20.17
N GLN A 32 -8.38 7.13 -21.40
CA GLN A 32 -7.53 6.52 -22.43
C GLN A 32 -6.89 5.16 -22.05
N LEU A 33 -7.57 4.37 -21.21
CA LEU A 33 -7.05 3.12 -20.64
C LEU A 33 -6.60 2.08 -21.69
N ASP A 34 -7.22 2.08 -22.87
CA ASP A 34 -7.02 1.12 -23.97
C ASP A 34 -6.38 1.76 -25.21
N THR A 35 -5.75 2.93 -25.06
CA THR A 35 -5.14 3.63 -26.20
C THR A 35 -3.69 3.23 -26.44
N GLN A 36 -2.97 2.84 -25.39
CA GLN A 36 -1.55 2.46 -25.47
C GLN A 36 -1.43 0.95 -25.62
N SER A 37 -0.64 0.51 -26.60
CA SER A 37 -0.26 -0.90 -26.74
C SER A 37 0.42 -1.43 -25.49
N LEU A 38 0.30 -2.73 -25.23
CA LEU A 38 0.96 -3.39 -24.10
C LEU A 38 2.49 -3.27 -24.20
N TRP A 39 3.14 -2.85 -23.12
CA TRP A 39 4.60 -2.95 -22.98
C TRP A 39 5.01 -4.34 -22.46
N TYR A 40 6.31 -4.60 -22.36
CA TYR A 40 6.85 -5.93 -22.08
C TYR A 40 6.18 -6.65 -20.89
N ASP A 41 6.14 -6.01 -19.72
CA ASP A 41 5.57 -6.62 -18.50
C ASP A 41 4.05 -6.87 -18.61
N GLU A 42 3.32 -6.00 -19.33
CA GLU A 42 1.90 -6.22 -19.60
C GLU A 42 1.70 -7.34 -20.62
N GLY A 43 2.61 -7.50 -21.59
CA GLY A 43 2.62 -8.62 -22.52
C GLY A 43 2.78 -9.96 -21.81
N ILE A 44 3.64 -10.03 -20.78
CA ILE A 44 3.74 -11.22 -19.90
C ILE A 44 2.43 -11.45 -19.14
N THR A 45 1.81 -10.39 -18.62
CA THR A 45 0.53 -10.47 -17.91
C THR A 45 -0.58 -11.01 -18.82
N TRP A 46 -0.66 -10.50 -20.06
CA TRP A 46 -1.57 -11.00 -21.08
C TRP A 46 -1.28 -12.46 -21.44
N TYR A 47 -0.03 -12.81 -21.71
CA TYR A 47 0.38 -14.18 -22.03
C TYR A 47 -0.05 -15.18 -20.94
N LEU A 48 0.17 -14.83 -19.67
CA LEU A 48 -0.26 -15.65 -18.54
C LEU A 48 -1.79 -15.78 -18.44
N SER A 49 -2.54 -14.75 -18.83
CA SER A 49 -4.00 -14.77 -18.80
C SER A 49 -4.62 -15.77 -19.79
N GLN A 50 -3.85 -16.22 -20.79
CA GLN A 50 -4.28 -17.22 -21.78
C GLN A 50 -4.20 -18.67 -21.28
N PHE A 51 -3.53 -18.90 -20.15
CA PHE A 51 -3.36 -20.23 -19.57
C PHE A 51 -4.52 -20.66 -18.68
N SER A 52 -4.59 -21.96 -18.36
CA SER A 52 -5.44 -22.42 -17.26
C SER A 52 -4.91 -21.94 -15.91
N MET A 53 -5.78 -21.81 -14.89
CA MET A 53 -5.34 -21.37 -13.55
C MET A 53 -4.14 -22.19 -13.00
N PRO A 54 -4.10 -23.54 -13.10
CA PRO A 54 -2.95 -24.30 -12.61
C PRO A 54 -1.66 -24.02 -13.38
N GLU A 55 -1.74 -23.78 -14.69
CA GLU A 55 -0.59 -23.43 -15.54
C GLU A 55 -0.04 -22.05 -15.19
N LEU A 56 -0.92 -21.06 -15.01
CA LEU A 56 -0.55 -19.72 -14.54
C LEU A 56 0.18 -19.80 -13.18
N ILE A 57 -0.34 -20.58 -12.23
CA ILE A 57 0.30 -20.77 -10.92
C ILE A 57 1.66 -21.45 -11.07
N ARG A 58 1.77 -22.49 -11.92
CA ARG A 58 3.07 -23.15 -12.19
C ARG A 58 4.07 -22.19 -12.82
N TRP A 59 3.63 -21.35 -13.75
CA TRP A 59 4.50 -20.38 -14.42
C TRP A 59 5.00 -19.32 -13.44
N THR A 60 4.10 -18.74 -12.65
CA THR A 60 4.47 -17.75 -11.61
C THR A 60 5.29 -18.34 -10.47
N ALA A 61 5.20 -19.65 -10.22
CA ALA A 61 6.12 -20.33 -9.30
C ALA A 61 7.56 -20.42 -9.86
N ALA A 62 7.72 -20.35 -11.18
CA ALA A 62 9.03 -20.27 -11.83
C ALA A 62 9.53 -18.82 -12.01
N ASP A 63 8.72 -17.81 -11.67
CA ASP A 63 9.03 -16.39 -11.80
C ASP A 63 9.30 -15.72 -10.44
N ILE A 64 9.79 -14.48 -10.46
CA ILE A 64 9.99 -13.64 -9.26
C ILE A 64 8.67 -13.06 -8.73
N GLN A 65 7.56 -13.22 -9.43
CA GLN A 65 6.28 -12.59 -9.10
C GLN A 65 5.20 -13.60 -8.69
N PRO A 66 4.69 -13.50 -7.46
CA PRO A 66 3.60 -14.34 -6.97
C PRO A 66 2.27 -14.26 -7.77
N PRO A 67 1.41 -15.30 -7.70
CA PRO A 67 0.28 -15.49 -8.63
C PRO A 67 -0.93 -14.58 -8.41
N PHE A 68 -1.10 -13.96 -7.23
CA PHE A 68 -2.42 -13.46 -6.83
C PHE A 68 -2.98 -12.38 -7.75
N TYR A 69 -2.14 -11.44 -8.19
CA TYR A 69 -2.56 -10.41 -9.12
C TYR A 69 -2.92 -10.99 -10.50
N TYR A 70 -2.11 -11.91 -11.01
CA TYR A 70 -2.34 -12.57 -12.29
C TYR A 70 -3.64 -13.38 -12.29
N LEU A 71 -4.00 -14.01 -11.18
CA LEU A 71 -5.30 -14.69 -11.03
C LEU A 71 -6.48 -13.72 -11.10
N ILE A 72 -6.33 -12.50 -10.57
CA ILE A 72 -7.37 -11.47 -10.67
C ILE A 72 -7.50 -10.98 -12.12
N VAL A 73 -6.38 -10.78 -12.81
CA VAL A 73 -6.39 -10.41 -14.23
C VAL A 73 -6.98 -11.53 -15.09
N TRP A 74 -6.61 -12.77 -14.83
CA TRP A 74 -7.19 -13.96 -15.48
C TRP A 74 -8.72 -13.99 -15.31
N LEU A 75 -9.24 -13.71 -14.12
CA LEU A 75 -10.69 -13.59 -13.92
C LEU A 75 -11.27 -12.43 -14.72
N SER A 76 -10.59 -11.28 -14.74
CA SER A 76 -11.02 -10.09 -15.48
C SER A 76 -11.17 -10.37 -16.98
N THR A 77 -10.19 -11.01 -17.61
CA THR A 77 -10.24 -11.35 -19.04
C THR A 77 -11.32 -12.38 -19.37
N HIS A 78 -11.65 -13.28 -18.44
CA HIS A 78 -12.77 -14.21 -18.61
C HIS A 78 -14.15 -13.53 -18.56
N PHE A 79 -14.30 -12.45 -17.79
CA PHE A 79 -15.56 -11.72 -17.68
C PHE A 79 -15.73 -10.59 -18.70
N PHE A 80 -14.65 -9.87 -19.00
CA PHE A 80 -14.66 -8.68 -19.85
C PHE A 80 -14.06 -8.92 -21.25
N GLY A 81 -13.59 -10.14 -21.53
CA GLY A 81 -12.97 -10.52 -22.80
C GLY A 81 -11.47 -10.25 -22.86
N ASP A 82 -10.82 -10.73 -23.93
CA ASP A 82 -9.40 -10.51 -24.18
C ASP A 82 -9.17 -9.12 -24.78
N SER A 83 -8.82 -8.16 -23.93
CA SER A 83 -8.58 -6.77 -24.33
C SER A 83 -7.65 -6.06 -23.34
N GLU A 84 -6.99 -5.00 -23.80
CA GLU A 84 -6.15 -4.12 -22.97
C GLU A 84 -6.93 -3.51 -21.80
N PHE A 85 -8.19 -3.14 -22.06
CA PHE A 85 -9.11 -2.69 -21.02
C PHE A 85 -9.28 -3.76 -19.93
N ALA A 86 -9.61 -5.00 -20.30
CA ALA A 86 -9.84 -6.08 -19.35
C ALA A 86 -8.58 -6.41 -18.52
N LEU A 87 -7.39 -6.30 -19.11
CA LEU A 87 -6.12 -6.49 -18.43
C LEU A 87 -5.83 -5.39 -17.39
N ARG A 88 -6.06 -4.12 -17.75
CA ARG A 88 -5.74 -2.96 -16.90
C ARG A 88 -6.85 -2.62 -15.90
N PHE A 89 -8.08 -3.05 -16.15
CA PHE A 89 -9.24 -2.74 -15.32
C PHE A 89 -9.08 -3.10 -13.83
N PRO A 90 -8.51 -4.27 -13.44
CA PRO A 90 -8.22 -4.57 -12.05
C PRO A 90 -7.36 -3.50 -11.36
N SER A 91 -6.30 -3.04 -12.02
CA SER A 91 -5.40 -2.01 -11.49
C SER A 91 -6.09 -0.68 -11.28
N VAL A 92 -6.97 -0.30 -12.21
CA VAL A 92 -7.81 0.90 -12.10
C VAL A 92 -8.69 0.82 -10.85
N ILE A 93 -9.37 -0.31 -10.65
CA ILE A 93 -10.25 -0.51 -9.48
C ILE A 93 -9.47 -0.38 -8.18
N PHE A 94 -8.31 -1.03 -8.05
CA PHE A 94 -7.50 -0.94 -6.84
C PHE A 94 -6.91 0.46 -6.64
N GLY A 95 -6.53 1.15 -7.73
CA GLY A 95 -6.09 2.54 -7.71
C GLY A 95 -7.16 3.51 -7.21
N ILE A 96 -8.43 3.28 -7.56
CA ILE A 96 -9.57 4.05 -7.07
C ILE A 96 -9.86 3.71 -5.60
N LEU A 97 -9.87 2.43 -5.23
CA LEU A 97 -10.13 1.97 -3.85
C LEU A 97 -9.07 2.46 -2.86
N ALA A 98 -7.84 2.71 -3.31
CA ALA A 98 -6.79 3.31 -2.50
C ALA A 98 -7.20 4.70 -1.94
N VAL A 99 -8.01 5.48 -2.64
CA VAL A 99 -8.46 6.83 -2.22
C VAL A 99 -9.28 6.81 -0.93
N PRO A 100 -10.42 6.10 -0.84
CA PRO A 100 -11.18 6.02 0.41
C PRO A 100 -10.43 5.29 1.52
N LEU A 101 -9.56 4.32 1.19
CA LEU A 101 -8.73 3.64 2.17
C LEU A 101 -7.70 4.58 2.79
N MET A 102 -7.03 5.40 2.00
CA MET A 102 -6.10 6.41 2.48
C MET A 102 -6.81 7.45 3.34
N TRP A 103 -8.01 7.88 2.92
CA TRP A 103 -8.85 8.74 3.76
C TRP A 103 -9.14 8.09 5.11
N ARG A 104 -9.59 6.82 5.14
CA ARG A 104 -9.89 6.07 6.37
C ARG A 104 -8.67 5.92 7.26
N LEU A 105 -7.51 5.60 6.69
CA LEU A 105 -6.25 5.48 7.41
C LEU A 105 -5.86 6.83 8.01
N GLY A 106 -5.92 7.92 7.23
CA GLY A 106 -5.72 9.28 7.71
C GLY A 106 -6.69 9.67 8.83
N ARG A 107 -7.96 9.24 8.77
CA ARG A 107 -8.94 9.48 9.84
C ARG A 107 -8.59 8.75 11.15
N LEU A 108 -7.83 7.66 11.10
CA LEU A 108 -7.35 6.96 12.29
C LEU A 108 -6.06 7.56 12.85
N THR A 109 -5.14 7.98 11.97
CA THR A 109 -3.80 8.44 12.36
C THR A 109 -3.74 9.96 12.58
N MET A 110 -4.18 10.75 11.61
CA MET A 110 -4.15 12.21 11.61
C MET A 110 -5.43 12.81 10.97
N PRO A 111 -6.54 12.90 11.72
CA PRO A 111 -7.85 13.26 11.17
C PRO A 111 -7.91 14.60 10.44
N SER A 112 -7.08 15.58 10.83
CA SER A 112 -6.99 16.90 10.19
C SER A 112 -6.45 16.86 8.77
N SER A 113 -5.67 15.83 8.44
CA SER A 113 -4.97 15.70 7.16
C SER A 113 -5.54 14.57 6.30
N ALA A 114 -6.55 13.86 6.79
CA ALA A 114 -7.14 12.70 6.11
C ALA A 114 -7.69 13.04 4.71
N PHE A 115 -8.30 14.22 4.55
CA PHE A 115 -8.79 14.68 3.25
C PHE A 115 -7.64 15.02 2.31
N LEU A 116 -6.60 15.71 2.80
CA LEU A 116 -5.39 16.01 2.03
C LEU A 116 -4.68 14.72 1.59
N ALA A 117 -4.59 13.70 2.46
CA ALA A 117 -4.01 12.41 2.11
C ALA A 117 -4.80 11.72 0.98
N ALA A 118 -6.13 11.76 1.03
CA ALA A 118 -6.99 11.26 -0.04
C ALA A 118 -6.81 12.05 -1.34
N TRP A 119 -6.79 13.38 -1.26
CA TRP A 119 -6.55 14.28 -2.39
C TRP A 119 -5.21 13.98 -3.06
N LEU A 120 -4.12 13.87 -2.27
CA LEU A 120 -2.80 13.49 -2.78
C LEU A 120 -2.81 12.10 -3.43
N THR A 121 -3.61 11.16 -2.93
CA THR A 121 -3.77 9.83 -3.54
C THR A 121 -4.45 9.88 -4.91
N VAL A 122 -5.41 10.80 -5.10
CA VAL A 122 -6.08 10.99 -6.40
C VAL A 122 -5.07 11.45 -7.45
N PHE A 123 -4.24 12.43 -7.08
CA PHE A 123 -3.33 13.14 -7.98
C PHE A 123 -1.89 12.65 -7.99
N ALA A 124 -1.55 11.64 -7.18
CA ALA A 124 -0.21 11.07 -7.13
C ALA A 124 0.16 10.48 -8.50
N PRO A 125 1.16 11.02 -9.21
CA PRO A 125 1.46 10.61 -10.58
C PRO A 125 1.81 9.12 -10.69
N THR A 126 2.61 8.59 -9.75
CA THR A 126 2.94 7.16 -9.71
C THR A 126 1.72 6.27 -9.55
N LEU A 127 0.75 6.67 -8.70
CA LEU A 127 -0.48 5.91 -8.54
C LEU A 127 -1.38 6.02 -9.77
N ILE A 128 -1.40 7.15 -10.48
CA ILE A 128 -2.14 7.28 -11.74
C ILE A 128 -1.51 6.34 -12.78
N TYR A 129 -0.20 6.44 -12.98
CA TYR A 129 0.54 5.61 -13.93
C TYR A 129 0.33 4.11 -13.67
N TYR A 130 0.58 3.64 -12.45
CA TYR A 130 0.38 2.23 -12.11
C TYR A 130 -1.10 1.80 -12.05
N SER A 131 -2.06 2.74 -12.04
CA SER A 131 -3.47 2.40 -12.21
C SER A 131 -3.80 2.03 -13.65
N GLN A 132 -3.01 2.50 -14.62
CA GLN A 132 -3.19 2.24 -16.05
C GLN A 132 -2.26 1.14 -16.58
N GLU A 133 -1.51 0.47 -15.72
CA GLU A 133 -0.74 -0.71 -16.10
C GLU A 133 -1.43 -1.98 -15.59
N ALA A 134 -1.44 -3.05 -16.37
CA ALA A 134 -1.86 -4.39 -15.98
C ALA A 134 -0.82 -5.06 -15.06
N ARG A 135 -0.47 -4.40 -13.94
CA ARG A 135 0.54 -4.81 -12.97
C ARG A 135 0.04 -4.69 -11.52
N MET A 136 0.69 -5.42 -10.62
CA MET A 136 0.23 -5.66 -9.24
C MET A 136 0.34 -4.47 -8.26
N TYR A 137 0.93 -3.35 -8.67
CA TYR A 137 1.35 -2.29 -7.75
C TYR A 137 0.17 -1.60 -7.04
N THR A 138 -0.91 -1.30 -7.75
CA THR A 138 -2.11 -0.67 -7.14
C THR A 138 -2.86 -1.62 -6.22
N LEU A 139 -2.90 -2.92 -6.54
CA LEU A 139 -3.40 -3.95 -5.63
C LEU A 139 -2.57 -3.97 -4.34
N LEU A 140 -1.23 -3.96 -4.45
CA LEU A 140 -0.34 -3.92 -3.30
C LEU A 140 -0.56 -2.66 -2.44
N VAL A 141 -0.74 -1.49 -3.05
CA VAL A 141 -1.07 -0.24 -2.33
C VAL A 141 -2.41 -0.35 -1.61
N CYS A 142 -3.44 -0.89 -2.27
CA CYS A 142 -4.75 -1.10 -1.69
C CYS A 142 -4.71 -2.07 -0.51
N GLN A 143 -4.07 -3.23 -0.68
CA GLN A 143 -3.83 -4.21 0.39
C GLN A 143 -3.05 -3.59 1.55
N SER A 144 -2.00 -2.81 1.26
CA SER A 144 -1.18 -2.15 2.28
C SER A 144 -1.96 -1.13 3.11
N CYS A 145 -2.77 -0.30 2.46
CA CYS A 145 -3.64 0.66 3.14
C CYS A 145 -4.69 -0.04 3.99
N PHE A 146 -5.33 -1.08 3.44
CA PHE A 146 -6.37 -1.79 4.15
C PHE A 146 -5.84 -2.60 5.33
N ALA A 147 -4.72 -3.32 5.16
CA ALA A 147 -4.07 -4.03 6.24
C ALA A 147 -3.59 -3.08 7.34
N SER A 148 -3.03 -1.92 6.98
CA SER A 148 -2.62 -0.89 7.95
C SER A 148 -3.82 -0.31 8.72
N TYR A 149 -4.94 -0.08 8.04
CA TYR A 149 -6.18 0.31 8.69
C TYR A 149 -6.67 -0.76 9.69
N LEU A 150 -6.64 -2.04 9.30
CA LEU A 150 -7.09 -3.15 10.13
C LEU A 150 -6.16 -3.39 11.33
N VAL A 151 -4.83 -3.36 11.15
CA VAL A 151 -3.88 -3.57 12.26
C VAL A 151 -4.01 -2.48 13.31
N LEU A 152 -4.19 -1.22 12.91
CA LEU A 152 -4.43 -0.12 13.84
C LEU A 152 -5.76 -0.28 14.58
N LYS A 153 -6.81 -0.77 13.90
CA LYS A 153 -8.11 -1.09 14.52
C LYS A 153 -7.99 -2.24 15.52
N ILE A 154 -7.30 -3.32 15.16
CA ILE A 154 -7.03 -4.48 16.04
C ILE A 154 -6.24 -4.01 17.27
N ALA A 155 -5.25 -3.16 17.04
CA ALA A 155 -4.43 -2.57 18.08
C ALA A 155 -5.14 -1.52 18.95
N GLY A 156 -6.40 -1.18 18.66
CA GLY A 156 -7.17 -0.26 19.50
C GLY A 156 -6.77 1.21 19.36
N ALA A 157 -6.21 1.60 18.21
CA ALA A 157 -6.00 3.00 17.87
C ALA A 157 -7.36 3.72 17.81
N ASN A 158 -7.68 4.45 18.89
CA ASN A 158 -8.81 5.36 19.10
C ASN A 158 -10.21 4.78 18.97
N ASN A 159 -10.96 4.72 20.08
CA ASN A 159 -12.43 4.84 20.19
C ASN A 159 -13.27 4.26 19.04
N CYS A 160 -12.81 3.16 18.42
CA CYS A 160 -13.61 2.47 17.43
C CYS A 160 -14.75 1.85 18.22
N PRO A 161 -16.01 2.15 17.87
CA PRO A 161 -17.10 1.33 18.34
C PRO A 161 -16.70 -0.13 18.10
N PRO A 162 -16.93 -1.05 19.05
CA PRO A 162 -16.75 -2.47 18.79
C PRO A 162 -17.37 -2.76 17.43
N SER A 163 -16.60 -3.42 16.55
CA SER A 163 -17.05 -3.73 15.19
C SER A 163 -18.49 -4.23 15.26
N PRO A 164 -19.46 -3.69 14.48
CA PRO A 164 -20.85 -4.16 14.53
C PRO A 164 -20.98 -5.67 14.24
N TYR A 165 -19.92 -6.25 13.67
CA TYR A 165 -19.73 -7.68 13.46
C TYR A 165 -19.18 -8.43 14.69
N HIS A 166 -19.36 -7.92 15.92
CA HIS A 166 -19.04 -8.63 17.16
C HIS A 166 -20.08 -9.76 17.38
N PHE A 167 -20.03 -10.79 16.54
CA PHE A 167 -20.71 -12.06 16.83
C PHE A 167 -19.83 -12.83 17.82
N LYS A 168 -20.43 -13.25 18.95
CA LYS A 168 -19.84 -14.04 20.04
C LYS A 168 -18.49 -14.70 19.66
N GLY A 169 -17.37 -14.09 20.07
CA GLY A 169 -16.04 -14.72 20.09
C GLY A 169 -15.07 -14.39 18.95
N MET A 170 -15.50 -13.94 17.76
CA MET A 170 -14.58 -13.74 16.61
C MET A 170 -14.56 -12.29 16.10
N ASN A 171 -13.40 -11.63 16.16
CA ASN A 171 -13.21 -10.30 15.57
C ASN A 171 -12.92 -10.43 14.07
N TRP A 172 -13.91 -10.20 13.20
CA TRP A 172 -13.76 -10.22 11.74
C TRP A 172 -12.64 -9.31 11.20
N SER A 173 -12.24 -8.29 11.96
CA SER A 173 -11.12 -7.43 11.56
C SER A 173 -9.79 -8.21 11.56
N VAL A 174 -9.65 -9.20 12.46
CA VAL A 174 -8.49 -10.10 12.53
C VAL A 174 -8.49 -11.04 11.34
N VAL A 175 -9.63 -11.66 11.03
CA VAL A 175 -9.77 -12.56 9.87
C VAL A 175 -9.47 -11.81 8.57
N ALA A 176 -10.08 -10.63 8.39
CA ALA A 176 -9.82 -9.78 7.22
C ALA A 176 -8.35 -9.37 7.14
N TYR A 177 -7.71 -9.04 8.27
CA TYR A 177 -6.30 -8.66 8.29
C TYR A 177 -5.39 -9.82 7.86
N THR A 178 -5.62 -11.02 8.40
CA THR A 178 -4.86 -12.22 8.04
C THR A 178 -5.00 -12.53 6.55
N ILE A 179 -6.23 -12.50 6.01
CA ILE A 179 -6.48 -12.74 4.58
C ILE A 179 -5.77 -11.69 3.72
N VAL A 180 -5.94 -10.40 4.05
CA VAL A 180 -5.35 -9.31 3.26
C VAL A 180 -3.83 -9.39 3.28
N MET A 181 -3.20 -9.60 4.44
CA MET A 181 -1.74 -9.70 4.53
C MET A 181 -1.18 -10.96 3.88
N ALA A 182 -1.85 -12.11 4.02
CA ALA A 182 -1.46 -13.32 3.30
C ALA A 182 -1.57 -13.10 1.79
N SER A 183 -2.69 -12.54 1.32
CA SER A 183 -2.87 -12.22 -0.11
C SER A 183 -1.84 -11.21 -0.61
N ALA A 184 -1.38 -10.26 0.21
CA ALA A 184 -0.34 -9.31 -0.16
C ALA A 184 1.03 -9.97 -0.37
N LEU A 185 1.37 -11.00 0.42
CA LEU A 185 2.56 -11.82 0.21
C LEU A 185 2.47 -12.61 -1.10
N TYR A 186 1.27 -13.07 -1.46
CA TYR A 186 0.97 -13.67 -2.76
C TYR A 186 0.78 -12.65 -3.90
N THR A 187 0.81 -11.35 -3.63
CA THR A 187 0.83 -10.28 -4.64
C THR A 187 2.27 -9.88 -4.97
N HIS A 188 3.07 -9.65 -3.93
CA HIS A 188 4.45 -9.17 -4.07
C HIS A 188 5.24 -9.44 -2.79
N TYR A 189 6.45 -9.99 -2.92
CA TYR A 189 7.31 -10.30 -1.77
C TYR A 189 7.67 -9.08 -0.90
N PHE A 190 7.67 -7.86 -1.45
CA PHE A 190 7.97 -6.64 -0.69
C PHE A 190 6.92 -6.28 0.35
N SER A 191 5.73 -6.89 0.30
CA SER A 191 4.75 -6.81 1.40
C SER A 191 5.30 -7.35 2.72
N VAL A 192 6.39 -8.14 2.72
CA VAL A 192 7.11 -8.55 3.93
C VAL A 192 7.60 -7.36 4.75
N PHE A 193 8.01 -6.26 4.11
CA PHE A 193 8.44 -5.05 4.83
C PHE A 193 7.29 -4.43 5.64
N LEU A 194 6.07 -4.45 5.09
CA LEU A 194 4.85 -4.07 5.80
C LEU A 194 4.53 -5.03 6.93
N LEU A 195 4.65 -6.33 6.68
CA LEU A 195 4.42 -7.34 7.71
C LEU A 195 5.37 -7.16 8.89
N ILE A 196 6.65 -6.82 8.67
CA ILE A 196 7.61 -6.53 9.74
C ILE A 196 7.16 -5.34 10.59
N VAL A 197 6.76 -4.23 9.94
CA VAL A 197 6.24 -3.04 10.64
C VAL A 197 5.01 -3.39 11.48
N HIS A 198 4.09 -4.17 10.92
CA HIS A 198 2.88 -4.62 11.63
C HIS A 198 3.21 -5.61 12.76
N ALA A 199 4.20 -6.47 12.57
CA ALA A 199 4.64 -7.45 13.56
C ALA A 199 5.19 -6.77 14.82
N ILE A 200 5.93 -5.66 14.69
CA ILE A 200 6.37 -4.84 15.84
C ILE A 200 5.18 -4.34 16.67
N TYR A 201 4.04 -4.09 16.02
CA TYR A 201 2.83 -3.63 16.70
C TYR A 201 2.05 -4.77 17.35
N LEU A 202 2.00 -5.92 16.68
CA LEU A 202 1.27 -7.10 17.12
C LEU A 202 2.02 -7.91 18.18
N CYS A 203 3.36 -7.99 18.15
CA CYS A 203 4.17 -8.84 19.03
C CYS A 203 4.04 -8.47 20.52
N ARG A 204 3.64 -7.23 20.81
CA ARG A 204 3.31 -6.75 22.17
C ARG A 204 2.07 -7.43 22.76
N ARG A 205 1.33 -8.21 21.98
CA ARG A 205 0.08 -8.88 22.38
C ARG A 205 0.20 -10.38 22.14
N ARG A 206 -0.28 -11.17 23.11
CA ARG A 206 -0.32 -12.64 22.98
C ARG A 206 -1.12 -13.09 21.75
N SER A 207 -2.24 -12.42 21.44
CA SER A 207 -3.03 -12.68 20.23
C SER A 207 -2.31 -12.30 18.93
N GLY A 208 -1.33 -11.39 18.98
CA GLY A 208 -0.55 -10.99 17.82
C GLY A 208 0.31 -12.12 17.25
N TRP A 209 0.88 -12.96 18.11
CA TRP A 209 1.62 -14.15 17.70
C TRP A 209 0.75 -15.17 16.98
N ILE A 210 -0.50 -15.33 17.39
CA ILE A 210 -1.48 -16.20 16.70
C ILE A 210 -1.75 -15.64 15.30
N ILE A 211 -1.97 -14.32 15.18
CA ILE A 211 -2.21 -13.66 13.89
C ILE A 211 -1.02 -13.83 12.94
N LEU A 212 0.20 -13.56 13.43
CA LEU A 212 1.43 -13.72 12.64
C LEU A 212 1.64 -15.19 12.24
N GLY A 213 1.39 -16.13 13.16
CA GLY A 213 1.42 -17.56 12.88
C GLY A 213 0.39 -17.99 11.82
N SER A 214 -0.82 -17.44 11.84
CA SER A 214 -1.83 -17.68 10.80
C SER A 214 -1.39 -17.15 9.44
N ILE A 215 -0.82 -15.94 9.37
CA ILE A 215 -0.30 -15.38 8.11
C ILE A 215 0.82 -16.26 7.56
N PHE A 216 1.75 -16.67 8.43
CA PHE A 216 2.82 -17.57 8.06
C PHE A 216 2.30 -18.92 7.54
N LEU A 217 1.33 -19.53 8.24
CA LEU A 217 0.70 -20.78 7.81
C LEU A 217 -0.02 -20.64 6.46
N CYS A 218 -0.69 -19.51 6.21
CA CYS A 218 -1.32 -19.26 4.91
C CYS A 218 -0.29 -19.13 3.78
N PHE A 219 0.90 -18.58 4.06
CA PHE A 219 1.96 -18.39 3.07
C PHE A 219 2.94 -19.57 2.98
N SER A 220 2.93 -20.48 3.95
CA SER A 220 3.89 -21.59 4.03
C SER A 220 3.92 -22.50 2.79
N PRO A 221 2.81 -22.75 2.07
CA PRO A 221 2.86 -23.52 0.82
C PRO A 221 3.74 -22.89 -0.27
N TRP A 222 3.97 -21.57 -0.21
CA TRP A 222 4.80 -20.83 -1.18
C TRP A 222 6.25 -20.64 -0.74
N LEU A 223 6.59 -20.98 0.52
CA LEU A 223 7.97 -20.85 1.01
C LEU A 223 8.98 -21.65 0.19
N PRO A 224 8.72 -22.92 -0.21
CA PRO A 224 9.67 -23.65 -1.04
C PRO A 224 9.95 -22.96 -2.38
N VAL A 225 8.92 -22.36 -2.98
CA VAL A 225 9.01 -21.60 -4.23
C VAL A 225 9.87 -20.35 -4.02
N LEU A 226 9.58 -19.57 -2.97
CA LEU A 226 10.35 -18.39 -2.61
C LEU A 226 11.84 -18.71 -2.44
N PHE A 227 12.17 -19.76 -1.67
CA PHE A 227 13.55 -20.14 -1.41
C PHE A 227 14.26 -20.70 -2.65
N ALA A 228 13.56 -21.44 -3.52
CA ALA A 228 14.12 -21.89 -4.78
C ALA A 228 14.49 -20.69 -5.68
N ARG A 229 13.62 -19.68 -5.77
CA ARG A 229 13.90 -18.48 -6.58
C ARG A 229 15.03 -17.61 -6.02
N PHE A 230 15.18 -17.51 -4.70
CA PHE A 230 16.31 -16.79 -4.09
C PHE A 230 17.69 -17.32 -4.51
N GLY A 231 17.80 -18.61 -4.81
CA GLY A 231 19.06 -19.23 -5.25
C GLY A 231 19.30 -19.17 -6.76
N ASP A 232 18.25 -18.96 -7.56
CA ASP A 232 18.30 -19.11 -9.01
C ASP A 232 18.37 -17.78 -9.76
N ASP A 233 18.07 -16.64 -9.13
CA ASP A 233 17.86 -15.37 -9.82
C ASP A 233 19.20 -14.74 -10.28
N PRO A 234 19.55 -14.80 -11.58
CA PRO A 234 20.72 -14.15 -12.11
C PRO A 234 20.27 -12.74 -12.48
N SER A 235 20.42 -11.78 -11.56
CA SER A 235 20.22 -10.38 -11.95
C SER A 235 21.13 -10.09 -13.14
N TYR A 236 20.56 -9.82 -14.32
CA TYR A 236 21.32 -9.49 -15.55
C TYR A 236 22.24 -8.28 -15.37
N TRP A 237 22.04 -7.55 -14.27
CA TRP A 237 22.82 -6.41 -13.89
C TRP A 237 24.01 -6.81 -13.02
N THR A 238 25.21 -6.69 -13.58
CA THR A 238 26.49 -6.95 -12.91
C THR A 238 27.09 -5.72 -12.22
N GLY A 239 26.32 -4.63 -12.13
CA GLY A 239 26.77 -3.37 -11.57
C GLY A 239 26.84 -3.37 -10.04
N SER A 240 27.42 -2.31 -9.47
CA SER A 240 27.42 -2.08 -8.03
C SER A 240 26.28 -1.14 -7.63
N LEU A 241 25.50 -1.54 -6.62
CA LEU A 241 24.31 -0.82 -6.19
C LEU A 241 24.67 0.58 -5.66
N LYS A 242 24.51 1.60 -6.51
CA LYS A 242 24.78 3.00 -6.16
C LYS A 242 23.60 3.56 -5.36
N LEU A 243 23.71 3.45 -4.04
CA LEU A 243 22.65 3.83 -3.13
C LEU A 243 22.19 5.29 -3.31
N ASN A 244 23.12 6.21 -3.57
CA ASN A 244 22.79 7.61 -3.79
C ASN A 244 21.86 7.80 -5.00
N GLU A 245 22.11 7.08 -6.10
CA GLU A 245 21.25 7.12 -7.28
C GLU A 245 19.87 6.51 -6.98
N ILE A 246 19.82 5.38 -6.26
CA ILE A 246 18.55 4.75 -5.87
C ILE A 246 17.74 5.66 -4.95
N MET A 247 18.36 6.25 -3.94
CA MET A 247 17.67 7.15 -3.02
C MET A 247 17.12 8.35 -3.77
N LEU A 248 17.89 8.90 -4.71
CA LEU A 248 17.47 10.02 -5.53
C LEU A 248 16.32 9.63 -6.47
N ASP A 249 16.42 8.50 -7.17
CA ASP A 249 15.39 7.99 -8.08
C ASP A 249 14.10 7.68 -7.33
N VAL A 250 14.18 7.04 -6.16
CA VAL A 250 13.04 6.79 -5.28
C VAL A 250 12.43 8.11 -4.83
N TRP A 251 13.25 9.07 -4.42
CA TRP A 251 12.79 10.38 -3.97
C TRP A 251 12.07 11.17 -5.07
N ILE A 252 12.64 11.20 -6.27
CA ILE A 252 12.03 11.81 -7.47
C ILE A 252 10.75 11.08 -7.86
N SER A 253 10.76 9.75 -7.85
CA SER A 253 9.59 8.92 -8.15
C SER A 253 8.43 9.24 -7.20
N PHE A 254 8.69 9.31 -5.89
CA PHE A 254 7.65 9.57 -4.88
C PHE A 254 7.09 11.00 -4.92
N THR A 255 7.91 11.98 -5.31
CA THR A 255 7.51 13.40 -5.28
C THR A 255 6.90 13.85 -6.60
N VAL A 256 7.53 13.49 -7.72
CA VAL A 256 7.21 14.05 -9.04
C VAL A 256 6.66 13.00 -10.00
N GLY A 257 6.71 11.71 -9.65
CA GLY A 257 6.15 10.64 -10.48
C GLY A 257 7.12 9.89 -11.36
N GLY A 258 8.39 10.30 -11.41
CA GLY A 258 9.28 9.88 -12.49
C GLY A 258 9.98 8.55 -12.27
N LYS A 259 9.60 7.52 -13.04
CA LYS A 259 10.63 6.73 -13.73
C LYS A 259 11.43 7.72 -14.61
N ARG A 260 12.73 7.50 -14.84
CA ARG A 260 13.60 8.39 -15.66
C ARG A 260 13.06 8.68 -17.08
N GLU A 261 12.02 7.95 -17.50
CA GLU A 261 11.29 8.10 -18.75
C GLU A 261 10.27 9.26 -18.76
N MET A 262 9.81 9.74 -17.60
CA MET A 262 8.70 10.74 -17.52
C MET A 262 9.17 12.18 -17.33
N ILE A 263 10.31 12.39 -16.65
CA ILE A 263 10.83 13.71 -16.28
C ILE A 263 12.35 13.68 -16.38
N PHE A 264 12.95 14.73 -16.95
CA PHE A 264 14.40 14.89 -16.94
C PHE A 264 14.92 14.98 -15.52
N GLU A 265 16.01 14.27 -15.22
CA GLU A 265 16.54 14.15 -13.86
C GLU A 265 16.77 15.53 -13.20
N ALA A 266 17.28 16.51 -13.96
CA ALA A 266 17.49 17.87 -13.46
C ALA A 266 16.20 18.54 -12.97
N ASP A 267 15.09 18.42 -13.71
CA ASP A 267 13.80 18.97 -13.32
C ASP A 267 13.20 18.20 -12.13
N GLY A 268 13.37 16.87 -12.15
CA GLY A 268 12.98 15.99 -11.06
C GLY A 268 13.67 16.34 -9.75
N GLN A 269 14.98 16.61 -9.78
CA GLN A 269 15.77 17.00 -8.61
C GLN A 269 15.26 18.29 -7.97
N TRP A 270 14.98 19.33 -8.77
CA TRP A 270 14.46 20.61 -8.26
C TRP A 270 13.08 20.46 -7.63
N LEU A 271 12.16 19.77 -8.29
CA LEU A 271 10.82 19.53 -7.77
C LEU A 271 10.87 18.66 -6.51
N ALA A 272 11.70 17.62 -6.50
CA ALA A 272 11.87 16.75 -5.34
C ALA A 272 12.49 17.48 -4.13
N ALA A 273 13.37 18.47 -4.37
CA ALA A 273 13.88 19.35 -3.31
C ALA A 273 12.77 20.22 -2.70
N ILE A 274 11.90 20.81 -3.52
CA ILE A 274 10.76 21.61 -3.07
C ILE A 274 9.80 20.75 -2.24
N PHE A 275 9.39 19.60 -2.76
CA PHE A 275 8.54 18.66 -2.03
C PHE A 275 9.20 18.18 -0.73
N GLY A 276 10.52 18.03 -0.71
CA GLY A 276 11.27 17.70 0.50
C GLY A 276 11.25 18.76 1.57
N MET A 277 11.43 20.03 1.20
CA MET A 277 11.31 21.13 2.16
C MET A 277 9.89 21.20 2.74
N VAL A 278 8.86 21.01 1.91
CA VAL A 278 7.46 20.94 2.36
C VAL A 278 7.26 19.74 3.30
N PHE A 279 7.75 18.56 2.94
CA PHE A 279 7.64 17.34 3.74
C PHE A 279 8.30 17.51 5.11
N VAL A 280 9.55 17.99 5.15
CA VAL A 280 10.30 18.24 6.39
C VAL A 280 9.59 19.30 7.24
N GLY A 281 9.11 20.40 6.63
CA GLY A 281 8.34 21.41 7.33
C GLY A 281 7.04 20.87 7.95
N CYS A 282 6.32 20.02 7.22
CA CYS A 282 5.14 19.31 7.73
C CYS A 282 5.49 18.35 8.87
N LEU A 283 6.58 17.60 8.76
CA LEU A 283 7.04 16.67 9.80
C LEU A 283 7.44 17.41 11.08
N VAL A 284 8.20 18.51 10.97
CA VAL A 284 8.58 19.35 12.11
C VAL A 284 7.35 19.92 12.80
N ARG A 285 6.42 20.52 12.04
CA ARG A 285 5.15 21.02 12.60
C ARG A 285 4.32 19.92 13.23
N PHE A 286 4.32 18.73 12.65
CA PHE A 286 3.63 17.57 13.21
C PHE A 286 4.22 17.20 14.57
N VAL A 287 5.54 17.01 14.66
CA VAL A 287 6.23 16.68 15.92
C VAL A 287 6.03 17.78 16.97
N GLN A 288 6.16 19.06 16.58
CA GLN A 288 5.91 20.20 17.47
C GLN A 288 4.48 20.22 18.00
N LYS A 289 3.48 20.01 17.14
CA LYS A 289 2.07 19.96 17.54
C LYS A 289 1.79 18.79 18.48
N GLN A 290 2.43 17.63 18.26
CA GLN A 290 2.31 16.49 19.18
C GLN A 290 2.92 16.84 20.55
N ASN A 291 4.11 17.44 20.59
CA ASN A 291 4.76 17.87 21.83
C ASN A 291 3.96 18.96 22.59
N LEU A 292 3.29 19.87 21.86
CA LEU A 292 2.45 20.92 22.43
C LEU A 292 1.12 20.40 23.00
N LEU A 293 0.47 19.46 22.30
CA LEU A 293 -0.80 18.86 22.75
C LEU A 293 -0.61 17.87 23.89
N TYR A 294 0.58 17.25 23.99
CA TYR A 294 0.89 16.24 24.99
C TYR A 294 2.23 16.53 25.66
N PRO A 295 2.34 17.62 26.46
CA PRO A 295 3.54 17.86 27.25
C PRO A 295 3.79 16.64 28.15
N CYS A 296 5.07 16.30 28.39
CA CYS A 296 5.56 15.13 29.16
C CYS A 296 4.90 14.86 30.55
N LYS A 297 3.95 15.69 30.98
CA LYS A 297 3.18 15.59 32.24
C LYS A 297 1.84 14.83 32.12
N LEU A 298 1.44 14.36 30.94
CA LEU A 298 0.19 13.58 30.78
C LEU A 298 0.36 12.08 31.12
N ARG A 299 -0.72 11.46 31.61
CA ARG A 299 -0.79 10.06 32.04
C ARG A 299 -0.12 9.12 31.02
N VAL A 300 0.66 8.17 31.54
CA VAL A 300 1.44 7.15 30.80
C VAL A 300 0.66 6.53 29.62
N CYS A 301 -0.65 6.30 29.76
CA CYS A 301 -1.48 5.71 28.70
C CYS A 301 -1.67 6.60 27.46
N ASP A 302 -1.81 7.92 27.63
CA ASP A 302 -2.05 8.85 26.50
C ASP A 302 -0.74 9.17 25.76
N SER A 303 0.38 9.27 26.50
CA SER A 303 1.75 9.38 25.95
C SER A 303 2.13 8.16 25.10
N LEU A 304 1.87 6.94 25.59
CA LEU A 304 2.12 5.70 24.83
C LEU A 304 1.29 5.63 23.54
N ARG A 305 0.10 6.25 23.51
CA ARG A 305 -0.83 6.21 22.37
C ARG A 305 -0.40 7.11 21.21
N VAL A 306 0.01 8.34 21.50
CA VAL A 306 0.49 9.30 20.48
C VAL A 306 1.81 8.83 19.87
N ASN A 307 2.70 8.29 20.72
CA ASN A 307 3.92 7.64 20.26
C ASN A 307 3.64 6.49 19.30
N SER A 308 2.54 5.75 19.49
CA SER A 308 2.26 4.56 18.69
C SER A 308 1.92 4.85 17.21
N ASN A 309 1.17 5.92 16.91
CA ASN A 309 0.83 6.31 15.54
C ASN A 309 2.00 6.98 14.82
N LEU A 310 2.75 7.85 15.53
CA LEU A 310 3.96 8.46 14.97
C LEU A 310 5.03 7.39 14.72
N LEU A 311 5.22 6.45 15.67
CA LEU A 311 6.11 5.31 15.49
C LEU A 311 5.70 4.45 14.30
N PHE A 312 4.40 4.21 14.10
CA PHE A 312 3.90 3.49 12.92
C PHE A 312 4.30 4.19 11.61
N LEU A 313 4.04 5.50 11.51
CA LEU A 313 4.36 6.28 10.31
C LEU A 313 5.88 6.37 10.08
N LEU A 314 6.68 6.57 11.13
CA LEU A 314 8.14 6.63 11.03
C LEU A 314 8.74 5.26 10.71
N ALA A 315 8.25 4.19 11.34
CA ALA A 315 8.70 2.83 11.05
C ALA A 315 8.44 2.47 9.58
N TRP A 316 7.28 2.87 9.04
CA TRP A 316 6.98 2.69 7.62
C TRP A 316 7.95 3.43 6.69
N LEU A 317 8.43 4.60 7.09
CA LEU A 317 9.35 5.39 6.27
C LEU A 317 10.80 4.89 6.37
N ILE A 318 11.21 4.43 7.56
CA ILE A 318 12.62 4.11 7.85
C ILE A 318 12.95 2.64 7.59
N ILE A 319 12.08 1.70 7.98
CA ILE A 319 12.39 0.26 7.95
C ILE A 319 12.66 -0.24 6.52
N PRO A 320 11.84 0.09 5.50
CA PRO A 320 12.13 -0.34 4.12
C PRO A 320 13.49 0.18 3.63
N ILE A 321 13.81 1.46 3.91
CA ILE A 321 15.07 2.11 3.50
C ILE A 321 16.27 1.43 4.17
N GLY A 322 16.19 1.17 5.47
CA GLY A 322 17.25 0.51 6.23
C GLY A 322 17.50 -0.93 5.77
N LEU A 323 16.44 -1.68 5.48
CA LEU A 323 16.56 -3.05 4.98
C LEU A 323 17.16 -3.11 3.57
N ILE A 324 16.80 -2.18 2.69
CA ILE A 324 17.42 -2.05 1.36
C ILE A 324 18.92 -1.71 1.49
N TYR A 325 19.28 -0.77 2.37
CA TYR A 325 20.67 -0.38 2.58
C TYR A 325 21.55 -1.53 3.09
N HIS A 326 21.05 -2.28 4.08
CA HIS A 326 21.80 -3.42 4.62
C HIS A 326 21.79 -4.63 3.69
N GLY A 327 20.67 -4.91 3.00
CA GLY A 327 20.59 -5.97 1.99
C GLY A 327 21.55 -5.74 0.83
N GLY A 328 21.68 -4.50 0.34
CA GLY A 328 22.62 -4.13 -0.71
C GLY A 328 24.11 -4.27 -0.33
N ARG A 329 24.43 -4.32 0.98
CA ARG A 329 25.79 -4.63 1.46
C ARG A 329 26.07 -6.14 1.57
N ILE A 330 25.02 -6.96 1.69
CA ILE A 330 25.12 -8.41 1.86
C ILE A 330 25.21 -9.12 0.48
N GLY A 331 24.83 -8.46 -0.61
CA GLY A 331 24.96 -8.95 -2.00
C GLY A 331 26.39 -8.93 -2.58
N LYS A 332 27.41 -9.21 -1.76
CA LYS A 332 28.76 -9.58 -2.23
C LYS A 332 29.05 -11.01 -1.80
N PHE A 333 28.32 -11.98 -2.36
CA PHE A 333 28.69 -13.39 -2.31
C PHE A 333 28.40 -14.02 -3.66
#